data_AF-A0A7S1QKT4-F1
#
_entry.id   AF-A0A7S1QKT4-F1
#
_cell.length_a   1.000
_cell.length_b   1.000
_cell.length_c   1.000
_cell.angle_alpha   90.00
_cell.angle_beta   90.00
_cell.angle_gamma   90.00
#
_symmetry.space_group_name_H-M   'P 1'
#
loop_
_entity.id
_entity.type
_entity.pdbx_description
1 polymer ?
#
loop_
_entity_poly.entity_id
_entity_poly.type
_entity_poly.pdbx_seq_one_letter_code
_entity_poly.pdbx_strand_id
1 'polypeptide(L)'
;GSLIWERGGVAGTWNDGSLGPGPDGLVYAVTTLGENKPKTPGLITAYRLKDGEEVWRRQVDRPPNQFPAVGRLSKGLNASVVLSIGLYTDNRIIAMDAKTGEEQWSLSGPFRPPGKRGYQAAGDEEGVSTRTALGNVRKKCYPNAWGNPSIDAAGTIYIGHAYGSFLSLHDDNGDGRIDASEVSELDAEAGFPGAAPALAPGLVAVATCDSLFVFKG
;
A
#
# COMPACT_ATOMS: atom_id res chain seq x y z
N GLY A 1 -11.25 -19.22 -17.93
CA GLY A 1 -10.49 -19.91 -16.87
C GLY A 1 -11.43 -20.79 -16.07
N SER A 2 -10.90 -21.73 -15.29
CA SER A 2 -11.64 -22.56 -14.33
C SER A 2 -11.21 -22.22 -12.90
N LEU A 3 -12.14 -22.29 -11.94
CA LEU A 3 -11.81 -22.14 -10.53
C LEU A 3 -10.90 -23.29 -10.08
N ILE A 4 -9.77 -22.97 -9.43
CA ILE A 4 -8.83 -23.97 -8.90
C ILE A 4 -9.12 -24.22 -7.41
N TRP A 5 -9.25 -23.14 -6.62
CA TRP A 5 -9.63 -23.20 -5.21
C TRP A 5 -10.24 -21.86 -4.76
N GLU A 6 -10.99 -21.91 -3.67
CA GLU A 6 -11.57 -20.75 -2.98
C GLU A 6 -11.38 -20.92 -1.46
N ARG A 7 -11.10 -19.81 -0.76
CA ARG A 7 -10.85 -19.78 0.68
C ARG A 7 -11.35 -18.49 1.31
N GLY A 8 -11.88 -18.62 2.51
CA GLY A 8 -12.34 -17.48 3.31
C GLY A 8 -13.63 -16.86 2.76
N GLY A 9 -13.86 -15.60 3.12
CA GLY A 9 -15.07 -14.86 2.75
C GLY A 9 -16.28 -15.17 3.63
N VAL A 10 -17.24 -14.26 3.61
CA VAL A 10 -18.57 -14.44 4.21
C VAL A 10 -19.60 -14.17 3.13
N ALA A 11 -20.52 -15.11 2.92
CA ALA A 11 -21.56 -14.99 1.91
C ALA A 11 -22.39 -13.70 2.14
N GLY A 12 -22.67 -12.96 1.07
CA GLY A 12 -23.43 -11.70 1.13
C GLY A 12 -22.64 -10.49 1.65
N THR A 13 -21.33 -10.61 1.83
CA THR A 13 -20.43 -9.50 2.18
C THR A 13 -19.45 -9.18 1.04
N TRP A 14 -18.66 -8.12 1.19
CA TRP A 14 -17.62 -7.75 0.24
C TRP A 14 -16.36 -7.26 0.97
N ASN A 15 -15.24 -7.26 0.27
CA ASN A 15 -14.00 -6.58 0.62
C ASN A 15 -13.40 -5.95 -0.66
N ASP A 16 -12.41 -5.07 -0.51
CA ASP A 16 -11.79 -4.37 -1.65
C ASP A 16 -10.97 -5.30 -2.58
N GLY A 17 -10.73 -6.56 -2.18
CA GLY A 17 -10.18 -7.59 -3.05
C GLY A 17 -8.67 -7.55 -3.22
N SER A 18 -7.92 -7.34 -2.13
CA SER A 18 -6.48 -7.12 -2.17
C SER A 18 -5.66 -8.40 -1.93
N LEU A 19 -4.83 -8.78 -2.91
CA LEU A 19 -3.90 -9.91 -2.80
C LEU A 19 -2.57 -9.65 -3.51
N GLY A 20 -1.49 -10.22 -3.02
CA GLY A 20 -0.16 -10.16 -3.66
C GLY A 20 0.45 -11.56 -3.76
N PRO A 21 0.85 -12.03 -4.95
CA PRO A 21 1.57 -13.29 -5.07
C PRO A 21 3.05 -13.11 -4.69
N GLY A 22 3.62 -14.10 -3.99
CA GLY A 22 5.04 -14.17 -3.66
C GLY A 22 5.83 -15.13 -4.55
N PRO A 23 7.15 -14.96 -4.68
CA PRO A 23 8.03 -15.90 -5.39
C PRO A 23 8.21 -17.23 -4.65
N ASP A 24 7.73 -17.34 -3.42
CA ASP A 24 7.78 -18.51 -2.55
C ASP A 24 6.60 -19.48 -2.74
N GLY A 25 5.76 -19.22 -3.75
CA GLY A 25 4.58 -20.05 -4.02
C GLY A 25 3.42 -19.77 -3.07
N LEU A 26 3.44 -18.65 -2.36
CA LEU A 26 2.34 -18.17 -1.53
C LEU A 26 1.60 -17.01 -2.21
N VAL A 27 0.39 -16.75 -1.73
CA VAL A 27 -0.38 -15.54 -2.00
C VAL A 27 -0.84 -14.96 -0.68
N TYR A 28 -0.66 -13.65 -0.51
CA TYR A 28 -1.00 -12.94 0.72
C TYR A 28 -2.27 -12.13 0.48
N ALA A 29 -3.30 -12.45 1.24
CA ALA A 29 -4.58 -11.75 1.21
C ALA A 29 -4.74 -10.93 2.48
N VAL A 30 -5.45 -9.81 2.36
CA VAL A 30 -5.75 -8.92 3.48
C VAL A 30 -7.25 -8.84 3.73
N THR A 31 -7.64 -8.58 4.97
CA THR A 31 -9.06 -8.47 5.35
C THR A 31 -9.22 -7.49 6.50
N THR A 32 -10.19 -6.58 6.40
CA THR A 32 -10.57 -5.71 7.51
C THR A 32 -11.66 -6.36 8.35
N LEU A 33 -11.48 -6.44 9.67
CA LEU A 33 -12.40 -7.11 10.60
C LEU A 33 -13.47 -6.17 11.14
N GLY A 34 -14.37 -5.74 10.24
CA GLY A 34 -15.52 -4.90 10.59
C GLY A 34 -15.60 -3.63 9.73
N GLU A 35 -16.23 -2.59 10.27
CA GLU A 35 -16.35 -1.31 9.58
C GLU A 35 -14.98 -0.66 9.41
N ASN A 36 -14.75 -0.03 8.25
CA ASN A 36 -13.47 0.59 7.92
C ASN A 36 -13.23 1.89 8.73
N LYS A 37 -12.75 1.75 9.97
CA LYS A 37 -12.45 2.84 10.92
C LYS A 37 -10.97 2.78 11.32
N PRO A 38 -10.38 3.90 11.82
CA PRO A 38 -8.94 4.00 12.05
C PRO A 38 -8.32 2.88 12.92
N LYS A 39 -9.08 2.37 13.90
CA LYS A 39 -8.64 1.33 14.84
C LYS A 39 -9.29 -0.04 14.60
N THR A 40 -9.91 -0.22 13.45
CA THR A 40 -10.49 -1.53 13.10
C THR A 40 -9.34 -2.49 12.82
N PRO A 41 -9.24 -3.62 13.54
CA PRO A 41 -8.19 -4.58 13.25
C PRO A 41 -8.38 -5.21 11.88
N GLY A 42 -7.34 -5.84 11.36
CA GLY A 42 -7.43 -6.63 10.16
C GLY A 42 -6.57 -7.87 10.21
N LEU A 43 -6.63 -8.67 9.16
CA LEU A 43 -5.86 -9.87 8.98
C LEU A 43 -4.98 -9.75 7.74
N ILE A 44 -3.81 -10.36 7.84
CA ILE A 44 -2.95 -10.71 6.71
C ILE A 44 -2.81 -12.23 6.76
N THR A 45 -3.17 -12.89 5.67
CA THR A 45 -3.18 -14.35 5.59
C THR A 45 -2.39 -14.81 4.39
N ALA A 46 -1.45 -15.73 4.60
CA ALA A 46 -0.74 -16.40 3.53
C ALA A 46 -1.42 -17.73 3.18
N TYR A 47 -1.71 -17.92 1.91
CA TYR A 47 -2.20 -19.17 1.36
C TYR A 47 -1.19 -19.76 0.38
N ARG A 48 -1.07 -21.09 0.36
CA ARG A 48 -0.29 -21.77 -0.67
C ARG A 48 -1.00 -21.65 -2.01
N LEU A 49 -0.30 -21.15 -3.03
CA LEU A 49 -0.88 -20.89 -4.36
C LEU A 49 -1.43 -22.16 -5.03
N LYS A 50 -0.85 -23.33 -4.71
CA LYS A 50 -1.20 -24.62 -5.31
C LYS A 50 -2.61 -25.10 -4.94
N ASP A 51 -3.04 -24.90 -3.69
CA ASP A 51 -4.22 -25.57 -3.12
C ASP A 51 -5.04 -24.69 -2.16
N GLY A 52 -4.61 -23.45 -1.92
CA GLY A 52 -5.25 -22.54 -0.99
C GLY A 52 -5.11 -22.95 0.48
N GLU A 53 -4.18 -23.83 0.85
CA GLU A 53 -3.94 -24.13 2.27
C GLU A 53 -3.40 -22.89 2.98
N GLU A 54 -3.96 -22.55 4.14
CA GLU A 54 -3.45 -21.46 4.98
C GLU A 54 -2.11 -21.87 5.59
N VAL A 55 -1.07 -21.06 5.37
CA VAL A 55 0.27 -21.29 5.90
C VAL A 55 0.45 -20.52 7.21
N TRP A 56 0.06 -19.26 7.22
CA TRP A 56 0.04 -18.44 8.43
C TRP A 56 -1.02 -17.35 8.32
N ARG A 57 -1.40 -16.84 9.49
CA ARG A 57 -2.32 -15.72 9.65
C ARG A 57 -1.85 -14.81 10.76
N ARG A 58 -1.96 -13.50 10.54
CA ARG A 58 -1.55 -12.47 11.48
C ARG A 58 -2.61 -11.39 11.57
N GLN A 59 -2.90 -10.97 12.80
CA GLN A 59 -3.77 -9.84 13.04
C GLN A 59 -2.92 -8.57 13.12
N VAL A 60 -3.37 -7.54 12.42
CA VAL A 60 -2.87 -6.17 12.51
C VAL A 60 -3.87 -5.29 13.25
N ASP A 61 -3.38 -4.25 13.90
CA ASP A 61 -4.17 -3.35 14.76
C ASP A 61 -4.95 -2.27 14.01
N ARG A 62 -4.83 -2.24 12.68
CA ARG A 62 -5.43 -1.26 11.76
C ARG A 62 -5.89 -1.96 10.48
N PRO A 63 -6.81 -1.37 9.70
CA PRO A 63 -7.34 -2.01 8.51
C PRO A 63 -6.27 -2.09 7.39
N PRO A 64 -5.98 -3.29 6.85
CA PRO A 64 -5.11 -3.48 5.69
C PRO A 64 -5.95 -3.42 4.40
N ASN A 65 -6.16 -2.21 3.85
CA ASN A 65 -7.01 -2.02 2.66
C ASN A 65 -6.25 -1.97 1.33
N GLN A 66 -4.94 -2.25 1.31
CA GLN A 66 -4.11 -2.20 0.10
C GLN A 66 -3.59 -3.58 -0.29
N PHE A 67 -3.23 -3.73 -1.56
CA PHE A 67 -2.57 -4.93 -2.08
C PHE A 67 -1.16 -5.00 -1.51
N PRO A 68 -0.74 -6.14 -0.95
CA PRO A 68 0.63 -6.28 -0.49
C PRO A 68 1.59 -6.39 -1.69
N ALA A 69 2.75 -5.75 -1.58
CA ALA A 69 3.89 -6.03 -2.45
C ALA A 69 4.76 -7.12 -1.81
N VAL A 70 5.23 -8.06 -2.62
CA VAL A 70 6.08 -9.16 -2.14
C VAL A 70 7.39 -9.14 -2.91
N GLY A 71 8.49 -9.05 -2.19
CA GLY A 71 9.81 -8.92 -2.80
C GLY A 71 10.90 -9.06 -1.76
N ARG A 72 12.14 -9.22 -2.21
CA ARG A 72 13.28 -9.16 -1.29
C ARG A 72 13.54 -7.70 -0.96
N LEU A 73 13.57 -7.39 0.33
CA LEU A 73 14.19 -6.17 0.83
C LEU A 73 15.70 -6.42 0.97
N SER A 74 16.47 -5.35 1.17
CA SER A 74 17.93 -5.40 1.38
C SER A 74 18.38 -6.57 2.28
N LYS A 75 19.56 -7.15 2.00
CA LYS A 75 20.33 -8.17 2.76
C LYS A 75 19.58 -9.38 3.38
N GLY A 76 18.27 -9.50 3.19
CA GLY A 76 17.43 -10.57 3.74
C GLY A 76 17.49 -11.84 2.88
N LEU A 77 17.49 -12.99 3.54
CA LEU A 77 17.43 -14.29 2.85
C LEU A 77 16.02 -14.59 2.33
N ASN A 78 14.99 -14.11 3.03
CA ASN A 78 13.58 -14.33 2.69
C ASN A 78 12.99 -13.10 1.98
N ALA A 79 11.91 -13.33 1.23
CA ALA A 79 11.07 -12.24 0.78
C ALA A 79 10.34 -11.58 1.97
N SER A 80 9.91 -10.35 1.77
CA SER A 80 9.07 -9.60 2.69
C SER A 80 7.73 -9.30 2.04
N VAL A 81 6.70 -9.23 2.87
CA VAL A 81 5.37 -8.73 2.52
C VAL A 81 5.29 -7.30 3.02
N VAL A 82 5.21 -6.34 2.10
CA VAL A 82 5.11 -4.91 2.39
C VAL A 82 3.71 -4.42 2.11
N LEU A 83 3.13 -3.71 3.07
CA LEU A 83 1.82 -3.09 2.94
C LEU A 83 1.68 -1.90 3.89
N SER A 84 0.79 -0.98 3.52
CA SER A 84 0.28 0.02 4.44
C SER A 84 -0.95 -0.49 5.18
N ILE A 85 -1.06 -0.16 6.47
CA ILE A 85 -2.27 -0.38 7.26
C ILE A 85 -2.76 0.94 7.85
N GLY A 86 -4.06 1.04 8.07
CA GLY A 86 -4.68 2.24 8.64
C GLY A 86 -5.31 3.16 7.60
N LEU A 87 -5.85 4.25 8.13
CA LEU A 87 -6.56 5.28 7.35
C LEU A 87 -5.76 6.59 7.36
N TYR A 88 -6.30 7.63 6.75
CA TYR A 88 -5.67 8.93 6.52
C TYR A 88 -4.80 9.52 7.65
N THR A 89 -5.20 9.39 8.93
CA THR A 89 -4.53 10.07 10.06
C THR A 89 -3.84 9.14 11.04
N ASP A 90 -4.09 7.83 10.95
CA ASP A 90 -3.56 6.82 11.86
C ASP A 90 -3.20 5.60 11.02
N ASN A 91 -1.96 5.60 10.52
CA ASN A 91 -1.47 4.62 9.58
C ASN A 91 0.03 4.37 9.73
N ARG A 92 0.47 3.24 9.20
CA ARG A 92 1.87 2.84 9.14
C ARG A 92 2.11 1.96 7.92
N ILE A 93 3.34 1.98 7.44
CA ILE A 93 3.86 0.98 6.50
C ILE A 93 4.52 -0.11 7.33
N ILE A 94 4.25 -1.37 7.03
CA ILE A 94 4.85 -2.51 7.71
C ILE A 94 5.51 -3.42 6.68
N ALA A 95 6.60 -4.07 7.10
CA ALA A 95 7.14 -5.23 6.42
C ALA A 95 7.08 -6.45 7.33
N MET A 96 6.72 -7.58 6.74
CA MET A 96 6.62 -8.86 7.44
C MET A 96 7.45 -9.91 6.71
N ASP A 97 8.06 -10.82 7.44
CA ASP A 97 8.73 -11.97 6.83
C ASP A 97 7.70 -12.83 6.09
N ALA A 98 7.92 -13.07 4.80
CA ALA A 98 6.99 -13.79 3.93
C ALA A 98 6.72 -15.24 4.38
N LYS A 99 7.69 -15.86 5.05
CA LYS A 99 7.62 -17.26 5.48
C LYS A 99 6.91 -17.40 6.82
N THR A 100 7.16 -16.50 7.78
CA THR A 100 6.66 -16.62 9.16
C THR A 100 5.52 -15.67 9.48
N GLY A 101 5.33 -14.60 8.70
CA GLY A 101 4.43 -13.51 9.02
C GLY A 101 4.86 -12.71 10.27
N GLU A 102 6.12 -12.77 10.69
CA GLU A 102 6.61 -11.92 11.78
C GLU A 102 6.90 -10.51 11.26
N GLU A 103 6.51 -9.47 12.01
CA GLU A 103 6.84 -8.08 11.67
C GLU A 103 8.36 -7.88 11.72
N GLN A 104 8.95 -7.42 10.62
CA GLN A 104 10.38 -7.11 10.51
C GLN A 104 10.64 -5.67 10.97
N TRP A 105 9.80 -4.75 10.50
CA TRP A 105 9.82 -3.34 10.87
C TRP A 105 8.47 -2.69 10.59
N SER A 106 8.26 -1.51 11.19
CA SER A 106 7.16 -0.63 10.85
C SER A 106 7.58 0.83 10.89
N LEU A 107 7.05 1.61 9.95
CA LEU A 107 7.26 3.05 9.81
C LEU A 107 5.93 3.77 9.99
N SER A 108 5.84 4.64 11.00
CA SER A 108 4.64 5.43 11.27
C SER A 108 4.76 6.85 10.74
N GLY A 109 3.63 7.42 10.32
CA GLY A 109 3.54 8.81 9.85
C GLY A 109 3.71 9.85 10.96
N PRO A 110 3.65 11.15 10.61
CA PRO A 110 2.67 11.66 9.65
C PRO A 110 3.17 11.68 8.20
N PHE A 111 2.51 10.92 7.32
CA PHE A 111 2.70 11.02 5.86
C PHE A 111 1.78 12.09 5.27
N ARG A 112 1.75 13.25 5.91
CA ARG A 112 0.96 14.41 5.48
C ARG A 112 1.86 15.64 5.45
N PRO A 113 1.74 16.48 4.41
CA PRO A 113 2.42 17.76 4.39
C PRO A 113 2.04 18.63 5.61
N PRO A 114 2.99 19.40 6.17
CA PRO A 114 2.69 20.36 7.23
C PRO A 114 1.55 21.32 6.82
N GLY A 115 0.59 21.52 7.74
CA GLY A 115 -0.51 22.47 7.51
C GLY A 115 -1.76 21.90 6.82
N LYS A 116 -1.69 20.71 6.18
CA LYS A 116 -2.90 20.05 5.66
C LYS A 116 -3.71 19.45 6.83
N ARG A 117 -4.89 20.02 7.07
CA ARG A 117 -5.86 19.57 8.10
C ARG A 117 -7.12 19.04 7.41
N GLY A 118 -7.61 17.87 7.81
CA GLY A 118 -8.86 17.31 7.32
C GLY A 118 -8.76 15.82 7.02
N TYR A 119 -9.85 15.25 6.51
CA TYR A 119 -9.94 13.86 6.04
C TYR A 119 -9.97 13.76 4.50
N GLN A 120 -9.63 14.85 3.80
CA GLN A 120 -9.72 14.90 2.35
C GLN A 120 -8.36 14.67 1.72
N ALA A 121 -8.34 13.90 0.63
CA ALA A 121 -7.14 13.67 -0.15
C ALA A 121 -6.63 14.97 -0.77
N ALA A 122 -5.32 15.04 -1.04
CA ALA A 122 -4.75 16.17 -1.75
C ALA A 122 -5.38 16.31 -3.14
N GLY A 123 -5.68 17.54 -3.53
CA GLY A 123 -6.32 17.87 -4.79
C GLY A 123 -7.85 17.75 -4.76
N ASP A 124 -8.45 17.11 -3.74
CA ASP A 124 -9.91 16.96 -3.64
C ASP A 124 -10.62 18.26 -3.31
N GLU A 125 -10.02 19.19 -2.55
CA GLU A 125 -10.62 20.49 -2.20
C GLU A 125 -10.15 21.61 -3.13
N GLU A 126 -8.85 21.64 -3.40
CA GLU A 126 -8.14 22.75 -4.02
C GLU A 126 -8.64 23.06 -5.44
N GLY A 127 -9.18 22.05 -6.15
CA GLY A 127 -9.68 22.19 -7.52
C GLY A 127 -11.20 22.05 -7.70
N VAL A 128 -12.01 22.01 -6.62
CA VAL A 128 -13.46 21.74 -6.74
C VAL A 128 -14.18 22.79 -7.56
N SER A 129 -13.88 24.07 -7.36
CA SER A 129 -14.52 25.18 -8.07
C SER A 129 -14.24 25.10 -9.58
N THR A 130 -12.97 24.91 -9.94
CA THR A 130 -12.53 24.72 -11.34
C THR A 130 -13.21 23.52 -11.98
N ARG A 131 -13.19 22.35 -11.32
CA ARG A 131 -13.82 21.13 -11.86
C ARG A 131 -15.34 21.25 -11.96
N THR A 132 -15.97 21.98 -11.04
CA THR A 132 -17.41 22.29 -11.10
C THR A 132 -17.72 23.22 -12.27
N ALA A 133 -16.91 24.24 -12.53
CA ALA A 133 -17.08 25.15 -13.66
C ALA A 133 -16.92 24.46 -15.01
N LEU A 134 -16.03 23.45 -15.10
CA LEU A 134 -15.87 22.63 -16.30
C LEU A 134 -17.06 21.69 -16.56
N GLY A 135 -17.86 21.36 -15.53
CA GLY A 135 -19.14 20.65 -15.63
C GLY A 135 -19.07 19.16 -15.97
N ASN A 136 -18.07 18.73 -16.73
CA ASN A 136 -17.88 17.35 -17.20
C ASN A 136 -16.67 16.63 -16.56
N VAL A 137 -16.08 17.20 -15.50
CA VAL A 137 -14.94 16.62 -14.79
C VAL A 137 -15.37 16.15 -13.40
N ARG A 138 -14.83 15.00 -12.97
CA ARG A 138 -15.04 14.45 -11.62
C ARG A 138 -14.65 15.47 -10.55
N LYS A 139 -15.54 15.78 -9.61
CA LYS A 139 -15.28 16.82 -8.59
C LYS A 139 -14.26 16.43 -7.53
N LYS A 140 -14.26 15.16 -7.12
CA LYS A 140 -13.41 14.58 -6.06
C LYS A 140 -13.02 13.14 -6.39
N CYS A 141 -11.81 12.76 -6.06
CA CYS A 141 -11.21 11.45 -6.31
C CYS A 141 -11.52 10.42 -5.22
N TYR A 142 -11.65 10.82 -3.96
CA TYR A 142 -11.91 9.91 -2.83
C TYR A 142 -11.04 8.64 -2.85
N PRO A 143 -9.69 8.76 -2.93
CA PRO A 143 -8.83 7.58 -2.92
C PRO A 143 -8.91 6.86 -1.57
N ASN A 144 -8.36 5.64 -1.52
CA ASN A 144 -7.98 5.04 -0.26
C ASN A 144 -6.84 5.86 0.38
N ALA A 145 -6.62 5.71 1.69
CA ALA A 145 -5.56 6.44 2.38
C ALA A 145 -4.17 6.22 1.76
N TRP A 146 -3.94 5.04 1.19
CA TRP A 146 -2.70 4.64 0.55
C TRP A 146 -2.96 4.09 -0.85
N GLY A 147 -1.96 4.22 -1.71
CA GLY A 147 -1.79 3.41 -2.90
C GLY A 147 -1.20 2.04 -2.58
N ASN A 148 -1.14 1.17 -3.58
CA ASN A 148 -0.46 -0.11 -3.44
C ASN A 148 1.06 0.10 -3.52
N PRO A 149 1.88 -0.54 -2.66
CA PRO A 149 3.32 -0.50 -2.79
C PRO A 149 3.83 -1.25 -4.04
N SER A 150 5.06 -0.96 -4.44
CA SER A 150 5.85 -1.78 -5.37
C SER A 150 7.29 -1.87 -4.87
N ILE A 151 7.96 -2.97 -5.18
CA ILE A 151 9.35 -3.23 -4.76
C ILE A 151 10.19 -3.44 -6.02
N ASP A 152 11.27 -2.69 -6.16
CA ASP A 152 12.21 -2.88 -7.28
C ASP A 152 13.22 -4.00 -7.03
N ALA A 153 14.13 -4.22 -7.99
CA ALA A 153 15.15 -5.26 -7.87
C ALA A 153 16.24 -4.96 -6.82
N ALA A 154 16.38 -3.70 -6.41
CA ALA A 154 17.29 -3.28 -5.35
C ALA A 154 16.64 -3.41 -3.95
N GLY A 155 15.34 -3.68 -3.88
CA GLY A 155 14.58 -3.73 -2.63
C GLY A 155 14.02 -2.37 -2.20
N THR A 156 14.04 -1.37 -3.08
CA THR A 156 13.42 -0.07 -2.83
C THR A 156 11.90 -0.20 -2.90
N ILE A 157 11.22 0.30 -1.89
CA ILE A 157 9.75 0.33 -1.82
C ILE A 157 9.26 1.68 -2.34
N TYR A 158 8.29 1.67 -3.25
CA TYR A 158 7.60 2.86 -3.73
C TYR A 158 6.13 2.81 -3.34
N ILE A 159 5.61 3.87 -2.72
CA ILE A 159 4.21 3.92 -2.29
C ILE A 159 3.68 5.36 -2.23
N GLY A 160 2.46 5.57 -2.71
CA GLY A 160 1.76 6.86 -2.65
C GLY A 160 0.77 6.94 -1.50
N HIS A 161 0.60 8.13 -0.92
CA HIS A 161 -0.39 8.43 0.12
C HIS A 161 -1.46 9.40 -0.41
N ALA A 162 -2.68 9.30 0.11
CA ALA A 162 -3.79 10.15 -0.30
C ALA A 162 -3.56 11.65 -0.07
N TYR A 163 -2.64 12.03 0.82
CA TYR A 163 -2.29 13.44 1.03
C TYR A 163 -1.25 14.01 0.06
N GLY A 164 -0.89 13.26 -0.98
CA GLY A 164 0.01 13.72 -2.04
C GLY A 164 1.45 13.30 -1.86
N SER A 165 1.82 12.71 -0.71
CA SER A 165 3.16 12.17 -0.49
C SER A 165 3.40 10.93 -1.35
N PHE A 166 4.43 10.93 -2.18
CA PHE A 166 4.99 9.75 -2.83
C PHE A 166 6.32 9.42 -2.17
N LEU A 167 6.43 8.21 -1.63
CA LEU A 167 7.56 7.78 -0.83
C LEU A 167 8.40 6.75 -1.60
N SER A 168 9.72 6.88 -1.49
CA SER A 168 10.66 5.79 -1.75
C SER A 168 11.41 5.44 -0.47
N LEU A 169 11.42 4.17 -0.09
CA LEU A 169 12.03 3.66 1.13
C LEU A 169 13.13 2.66 0.76
N HIS A 170 14.35 2.83 1.27
CA HIS A 170 15.48 1.94 1.00
C HIS A 170 16.37 1.81 2.23
N ASP A 171 16.66 0.58 2.66
CA ASP A 171 17.56 0.28 3.79
C ASP A 171 19.02 0.50 3.37
N ASP A 172 19.43 1.77 3.38
CA ASP A 172 20.75 2.24 2.95
C ASP A 172 21.85 1.79 3.92
N ASN A 173 21.52 1.65 5.21
CA ASN A 173 22.47 1.25 6.24
C ASN A 173 22.63 -0.29 6.34
N GLY A 174 21.66 -1.03 5.80
CA GLY A 174 21.63 -2.48 5.72
C GLY A 174 21.47 -3.17 7.08
N ASP A 175 20.71 -2.59 7.99
CA ASP A 175 20.35 -3.15 9.30
C ASP A 175 19.03 -3.95 9.26
N GLY A 176 18.38 -4.00 8.10
CA GLY A 176 17.13 -4.72 7.86
C GLY A 176 15.90 -3.98 8.37
N ARG A 177 15.99 -2.68 8.64
CA ARG A 177 14.89 -1.81 9.06
C ARG A 177 14.83 -0.59 8.14
N ILE A 178 13.72 0.13 8.23
CA ILE A 178 13.59 1.44 7.59
C ILE A 178 13.34 2.47 8.68
N ASP A 179 14.19 3.48 8.76
CA ASP A 179 13.97 4.66 9.57
C ASP A 179 13.69 5.92 8.73
N ALA A 180 13.47 7.06 9.39
CA ALA A 180 13.10 8.30 8.71
C ALA A 180 14.20 8.87 7.80
N SER A 181 15.47 8.52 8.02
CA SER A 181 16.59 8.94 7.17
C SER A 181 16.69 8.17 5.86
N GLU A 182 16.00 7.02 5.80
CA GLU A 182 15.93 6.08 4.66
C GLU A 182 14.68 6.27 3.80
N VAL A 183 13.97 7.39 4.01
CA VAL A 183 12.75 7.75 3.30
C VAL A 183 12.99 9.02 2.49
N SER A 184 12.77 8.94 1.19
CA SER A 184 12.65 10.12 0.33
C SER A 184 11.17 10.35 -0.02
N GLU A 185 10.76 11.62 -0.05
CA GLU A 185 9.37 12.02 -0.27
C GLU A 185 9.26 13.09 -1.36
N LEU A 186 8.24 12.96 -2.20
CA LEU A 186 7.76 13.99 -3.12
C LEU A 186 6.32 14.36 -2.76
N ASP A 187 6.01 15.64 -2.62
CA ASP A 187 4.61 16.12 -2.62
C ASP A 187 4.15 16.28 -4.07
N ALA A 188 3.24 15.41 -4.50
CA ALA A 188 2.61 15.43 -5.82
C ALA A 188 1.41 16.38 -5.90
N GLU A 189 1.03 17.02 -4.79
CA GLU A 189 -0.14 17.91 -4.63
C GLU A 189 -1.50 17.25 -4.94
N ALA A 190 -1.50 15.96 -5.32
CA ALA A 190 -2.68 15.17 -5.65
C ALA A 190 -2.59 13.78 -5.00
N GLY A 191 -3.72 13.29 -4.49
CA GLY A 191 -3.78 11.97 -3.86
C GLY A 191 -3.46 10.84 -4.82
N PHE A 192 -2.83 9.78 -4.31
CA PHE A 192 -2.58 8.56 -5.06
C PHE A 192 -3.77 7.60 -4.99
N PRO A 193 -4.42 7.26 -6.12
CA PRO A 193 -5.42 6.20 -6.15
C PRO A 193 -4.74 4.86 -5.85
N GLY A 194 -5.52 3.85 -5.47
CA GLY A 194 -5.05 2.50 -5.11
C GLY A 194 -4.23 1.74 -6.16
N ALA A 195 -3.73 2.35 -7.22
CA ALA A 195 -2.81 1.74 -8.17
C ALA A 195 -1.38 1.67 -7.60
N ALA A 196 -0.65 0.62 -7.98
CA ALA A 196 0.75 0.48 -7.63
C ALA A 196 1.65 1.24 -8.64
N PRO A 197 2.82 1.76 -8.22
CA PRO A 197 3.81 2.27 -9.16
C PRO A 197 4.24 1.21 -10.18
N ALA A 198 4.34 1.58 -11.44
CA ALA A 198 4.88 0.73 -12.49
C ALA A 198 6.40 0.88 -12.53
N LEU A 199 7.11 -0.25 -12.52
CA LEU A 199 8.58 -0.30 -12.52
C LEU A 199 9.11 -0.82 -13.86
N ALA A 200 10.15 -0.17 -14.36
CA ALA A 200 10.96 -0.63 -15.48
C ALA A 200 12.44 -0.31 -15.20
N PRO A 201 13.41 -0.88 -15.94
CA PRO A 201 14.82 -0.58 -15.72
C PRO A 201 15.10 0.93 -15.75
N GLY A 202 15.53 1.49 -14.61
CA GLY A 202 15.82 2.92 -14.44
C GLY A 202 14.60 3.84 -14.53
N LEU A 203 13.37 3.32 -14.35
CA LEU A 203 12.15 4.11 -14.43
C LEU A 203 11.11 3.69 -13.37
N VAL A 204 10.47 4.69 -12.79
CA VAL A 204 9.30 4.53 -11.92
C VAL A 204 8.20 5.43 -12.46
N ALA A 205 7.02 4.87 -12.74
CA ALA A 205 5.86 5.63 -13.18
C ALA A 205 4.70 5.45 -12.20
N VAL A 206 4.06 6.54 -11.79
CA VAL A 206 2.95 6.51 -10.83
C VAL A 206 1.90 7.54 -11.21
N ALA A 207 0.64 7.12 -11.21
CA ALA A 207 -0.49 8.01 -11.45
C ALA A 207 -1.04 8.53 -10.12
N THR A 208 -1.40 9.81 -10.09
CA THR A 208 -2.25 10.39 -9.05
C THR A 208 -3.70 10.40 -9.54
N CYS A 209 -4.58 11.02 -8.76
CA CYS A 209 -5.96 11.28 -9.15
C CYS A 209 -6.13 12.15 -10.40
N ASP A 210 -5.10 12.88 -10.83
CA ASP A 210 -5.21 13.85 -11.93
C ASP A 210 -4.01 13.89 -12.91
N SER A 211 -2.92 13.21 -12.59
CA SER A 211 -1.67 13.31 -13.36
C SER A 211 -0.84 12.03 -13.32
N LEU A 212 0.21 11.99 -14.14
CA LEU A 212 1.18 10.90 -14.21
C LEU A 212 2.57 11.48 -13.94
N PHE A 213 3.27 10.88 -12.99
CA PHE A 213 4.67 11.17 -12.71
C PHE A 213 5.53 10.04 -13.23
N VAL A 214 6.61 10.37 -13.92
CA VAL A 214 7.62 9.40 -14.39
C VAL A 214 8.98 9.89 -13.93
N PHE A 215 9.64 9.08 -13.13
CA PHE A 215 10.96 9.32 -12.58
C PHE A 215 11.99 8.46 -13.31
N LYS A 216 13.18 9.02 -13.49
CA LYS A 216 14.36 8.27 -13.89
C LYS A 216 15.12 7.87 -12.63
N GLY A 217 15.35 6.57 -12.48
CA GLY A 217 16.21 5.97 -11.45
C GLY A 217 17.67 5.94 -11.85
#